data_AF-A0A975U476-F1
#
_entry.id   AF-A0A975U476-F1
#
_cell.length_a   1.000
_cell.length_b   1.000
_cell.length_c   1.000
_cell.angle_alpha   90.00
_cell.angle_beta   90.00
_cell.angle_gamma   90.00
#
_symmetry.space_group_name_H-M   'P 1'
#
loop_
_entity.id
_entity.type
_entity.pdbx_description
1 polymer ?
#
loop_
_entity_poly.entity_id
_entity_poly.type
_entity_poly.pdbx_seq_one_letter_code
_entity_poly.pdbx_strand_id
1 'polypeptide(L)'
;MKAADGDASEPARRTRGPAERTAGVRLALYYAAAFAGPGVALPFLPAFLAARGLAAEEIGAVLAAQLLARLCFGPIAGRAADAWGCRAQAAFLSAAAGTLASVLVAAAPPPLQLAACALAGAVTAPLVPFGDALALNAAAQGTCDFGRVRSAGSASFIAGTLAGGVAVGRLGAEVVPWAMAGGFAATAAAALALPRFEAPPARGRGRGLALLRNRGFVLLLLASGLVQGSHAAHYGFSVLWWQRNGIAPGLAGAIWIIGVVAEIVLLMAGRRAGARVGPVGLLAIGASAGLVRWTATALTTEPVILGALQVLHALTFGATMLGAAGLIVRLVPAELGATAQALHAAAGPGLFTLALTASSGPLYGRFGGGVFLAMAAACALALLAITALARGSGPRRAEVERSAGSLGVRISAAGRPPRTKRRHARGG
;
A
#
# COMPACT_ATOMS: atom_id res chain seq x y z
N MET A 1 -20.47 -55.45 -8.65
CA MET A 1 -19.72 -54.32 -9.25
C MET A 1 -20.63 -53.10 -9.31
N LYS A 2 -20.63 -52.28 -8.26
CA LYS A 2 -21.41 -51.03 -8.14
C LYS A 2 -20.44 -49.99 -7.57
N ALA A 3 -20.22 -48.93 -8.34
CA ALA A 3 -19.27 -47.86 -8.05
C ALA A 3 -19.79 -46.95 -6.93
N ALA A 4 -18.87 -46.51 -6.07
CA ALA A 4 -19.11 -45.54 -5.03
C ALA A 4 -18.76 -44.13 -5.55
N ASP A 5 -19.72 -43.22 -5.44
CA ASP A 5 -19.51 -41.78 -5.55
C ASP A 5 -18.75 -41.27 -4.31
N GLY A 6 -17.63 -40.60 -4.56
CA GLY A 6 -16.80 -39.94 -3.54
C GLY A 6 -17.11 -38.45 -3.51
N ASP A 7 -17.78 -38.06 -2.43
CA ASP A 7 -18.17 -36.71 -2.03
C ASP A 7 -17.01 -35.68 -2.03
N ALA A 8 -17.26 -34.53 -2.65
CA ALA A 8 -16.35 -33.39 -2.70
C ALA A 8 -16.47 -32.59 -1.38
N SER A 9 -15.74 -33.06 -0.38
CA SER A 9 -15.68 -32.42 0.93
C SER A 9 -15.06 -31.01 0.87
N GLU A 10 -15.85 -30.07 1.40
CA GLU A 10 -15.51 -28.71 1.84
C GLU A 10 -14.17 -28.69 2.64
N PRO A 11 -13.29 -27.68 2.48
CA PRO A 11 -12.03 -27.66 3.21
C PRO A 11 -12.31 -27.46 4.70
N ALA A 12 -12.24 -28.55 5.46
CA ALA A 12 -12.40 -28.57 6.90
C ALA A 12 -11.52 -27.48 7.56
N ARG A 13 -12.15 -26.61 8.37
CA ARG A 13 -11.45 -25.68 9.27
C ARG A 13 -10.57 -26.51 10.22
N ARG A 14 -9.30 -26.71 9.86
CA ARG A 14 -8.30 -27.26 10.78
C ARG A 14 -8.22 -26.34 12.01
N THR A 15 -8.61 -26.86 13.17
CA THR A 15 -8.39 -26.20 14.46
C THR A 15 -6.89 -26.15 14.72
N ARG A 16 -6.29 -24.96 14.60
CA ARG A 16 -4.84 -24.72 14.78
C ARG A 16 -4.36 -25.13 16.16
N GLY A 17 -3.14 -25.69 16.27
CA GLY A 17 -2.53 -26.09 17.54
C GLY A 17 -2.19 -24.91 18.46
N PRO A 18 -1.90 -25.13 19.77
CA PRO A 18 -1.58 -24.06 20.73
C PRO A 18 -0.36 -23.21 20.35
N ALA A 19 0.69 -23.82 19.81
CA ALA A 19 1.91 -23.13 19.37
C ALA A 19 1.65 -22.24 18.13
N GLU A 20 0.84 -22.71 17.18
CA GLU A 20 0.43 -21.95 15.98
C GLU A 20 -0.40 -20.72 16.35
N ARG A 21 -1.35 -20.87 17.30
CA ARG A 21 -2.14 -19.74 17.81
C ARG A 21 -1.25 -18.67 18.47
N THR A 22 -0.19 -19.08 19.14
CA THR A 22 0.71 -18.18 19.88
C THR A 22 1.57 -17.31 18.94
N ALA A 23 2.10 -17.87 17.85
CA ALA A 23 2.88 -17.11 16.86
C ALA A 23 2.03 -16.06 16.11
N GLY A 24 0.82 -16.44 15.69
CA GLY A 24 -0.10 -15.52 15.02
C GLY A 24 -0.51 -14.33 15.90
N VAL A 25 -0.77 -14.57 17.19
CA VAL A 25 -1.10 -13.49 18.14
C VAL A 25 0.07 -12.54 18.34
N ARG A 26 1.30 -13.04 18.52
CA ARG A 26 2.51 -12.22 18.69
C ARG A 26 2.76 -11.31 17.47
N LEU A 27 2.62 -11.87 16.27
CA LEU A 27 2.74 -11.07 15.03
C LEU A 27 1.61 -10.04 14.91
N ALA A 28 0.38 -10.40 15.28
CA ALA A 28 -0.76 -9.47 15.23
C ALA A 28 -0.58 -8.30 16.21
N LEU A 29 -0.07 -8.58 17.42
CA LEU A 29 0.30 -7.57 18.41
C LEU A 29 1.42 -6.66 17.89
N TYR A 30 2.44 -7.23 17.24
CA TYR A 30 3.50 -6.45 16.60
C TYR A 30 2.94 -5.51 15.53
N TYR A 31 2.06 -5.98 14.63
CA TYR A 31 1.41 -5.11 13.65
C TYR A 31 0.54 -4.04 14.29
N ALA A 32 -0.27 -4.41 15.28
CA ALA A 32 -1.12 -3.44 15.98
C ALA A 32 -0.26 -2.32 16.59
N ALA A 33 0.84 -2.66 17.25
CA ALA A 33 1.75 -1.67 17.81
C ALA A 33 2.47 -0.84 16.72
N ALA A 34 2.98 -1.48 15.68
CA ALA A 34 3.74 -0.84 14.60
C ALA A 34 2.91 0.20 13.81
N PHE A 35 1.59 0.01 13.75
CA PHE A 35 0.67 0.91 13.05
C PHE A 35 -0.03 1.93 13.97
N ALA A 36 0.01 1.76 15.30
CA ALA A 36 -0.65 2.68 16.24
C ALA A 36 -0.09 4.11 16.15
N GLY A 37 1.24 4.26 16.27
CA GLY A 37 1.92 5.55 16.18
C GLY A 37 1.71 6.23 14.81
N PRO A 38 1.96 5.52 13.69
CA PRO A 38 1.65 6.02 12.35
C PRO A 38 0.18 6.38 12.13
N GLY A 39 -0.77 5.70 12.78
CA GLY A 39 -2.20 6.04 12.74
C GLY A 39 -2.49 7.46 13.26
N VAL A 40 -1.78 7.90 14.28
CA VAL A 40 -1.87 9.29 14.76
C VAL A 40 -1.05 10.22 13.88
N ALA A 41 0.20 9.83 13.57
CA ALA A 41 1.15 10.71 12.92
C ALA A 41 0.77 11.08 11.48
N LEU A 42 0.27 10.13 10.69
CA LEU A 42 0.07 10.35 9.26
C LEU A 42 -0.89 11.52 8.97
N PRO A 43 -2.07 11.61 9.61
CA PRO A 43 -2.96 12.77 9.43
C PRO A 43 -2.59 14.00 10.26
N PHE A 44 -1.95 13.86 11.43
CA PHE A 44 -1.80 14.96 12.39
C PHE A 44 -0.37 15.51 12.58
N LEU A 45 0.67 14.83 12.06
CA LEU A 45 2.04 15.36 12.11
C LEU A 45 2.16 16.73 11.42
N PRO A 46 1.54 16.98 10.25
CA PRO A 46 1.59 18.32 9.65
C PRO A 46 0.94 19.40 10.53
N ALA A 47 -0.12 19.06 11.27
CA ALA A 47 -0.78 19.95 12.22
C ALA A 47 0.14 20.29 13.42
N PHE A 48 0.90 19.31 13.91
CA PHE A 48 1.94 19.53 14.91
C PHE A 48 3.03 20.49 14.41
N LEU A 49 3.55 20.25 13.20
CA LEU A 49 4.58 21.10 12.62
C LEU A 49 4.09 22.55 12.43
N ALA A 50 2.85 22.73 11.95
CA ALA A 50 2.23 24.05 11.82
C ALA A 50 2.00 24.73 13.17
N ALA A 51 1.60 23.98 14.21
CA ALA A 51 1.44 24.51 15.56
C ALA A 51 2.76 25.01 16.16
N ARG A 52 3.89 24.46 15.71
CA ARG A 52 5.25 24.93 16.04
C ARG A 52 5.75 26.09 15.18
N GLY A 53 4.89 26.64 14.31
CA GLY A 53 5.19 27.82 13.50
C GLY A 53 5.92 27.52 12.19
N LEU A 54 6.06 26.26 11.78
CA LEU A 54 6.65 25.94 10.47
C LEU A 54 5.72 26.41 9.35
N ALA A 55 6.31 27.03 8.33
CA ALA A 55 5.62 27.40 7.09
C ALA A 55 5.23 26.16 6.27
N ALA A 56 4.31 26.32 5.33
CA ALA A 56 3.83 25.22 4.50
C ALA A 56 4.95 24.54 3.68
N GLU A 57 5.88 25.35 3.18
CA GLU A 57 7.08 24.95 2.46
C GLU A 57 7.97 24.07 3.33
N GLU A 58 8.20 24.48 4.57
CA GLU A 58 9.00 23.74 5.55
C GLU A 58 8.32 22.42 5.91
N ILE A 59 7.01 22.42 6.15
CA ILE A 59 6.23 21.20 6.40
C ILE A 59 6.38 20.22 5.23
N GLY A 60 6.23 20.71 4.00
CA GLY A 60 6.44 19.89 2.79
C GLY A 60 7.84 19.29 2.72
N ALA A 61 8.87 20.09 3.03
CA ALA A 61 10.26 19.64 3.08
C ALA A 61 10.52 18.61 4.19
N VAL A 62 9.96 18.80 5.39
CA VAL A 62 10.05 17.85 6.51
C VAL A 62 9.45 16.50 6.13
N LEU A 63 8.24 16.50 5.59
CA LEU A 63 7.54 15.27 5.18
C LEU A 63 8.26 14.57 4.03
N ALA A 64 8.77 15.34 3.06
CA ALA A 64 9.57 14.80 1.96
C ALA A 64 10.89 14.20 2.45
N ALA A 65 11.61 14.88 3.36
CA ALA A 65 12.84 14.37 3.95
C ALA A 65 12.59 13.07 4.74
N GLN A 66 11.48 13.00 5.49
CA GLN A 66 11.06 11.79 6.18
C GLN A 66 10.77 10.63 5.21
N LEU A 67 10.10 10.90 4.08
CA LEU A 67 9.82 9.89 3.07
C LEU A 67 11.09 9.46 2.31
N LEU A 68 11.96 10.39 1.96
CA LEU A 68 13.25 10.12 1.34
C LEU A 68 14.11 9.23 2.25
N ALA A 69 14.16 9.55 3.55
CA ALA A 69 14.84 8.74 4.54
C ALA A 69 14.27 7.32 4.57
N ARG A 70 12.94 7.13 4.57
CA ARG A 70 12.34 5.79 4.48
C ARG A 70 12.75 5.04 3.21
N LEU A 71 12.75 5.72 2.06
CA LEU A 71 13.07 5.13 0.76
C LEU A 71 14.53 4.67 0.69
N CYS A 72 15.46 5.43 1.27
CA CYS A 72 16.88 5.09 1.29
C CYS A 72 17.24 4.06 2.37
N PHE A 73 16.77 4.26 3.60
CA PHE A 73 17.19 3.45 4.75
C PHE A 73 16.44 2.13 4.86
N GLY A 74 15.21 2.01 4.35
CA GLY A 74 14.45 0.76 4.37
C GLY A 74 15.23 -0.43 3.75
N PRO A 75 15.70 -0.33 2.49
CA PRO A 75 16.49 -1.38 1.85
C PRO A 75 17.86 -1.60 2.51
N ILE A 76 18.47 -0.58 3.11
CA ILE A 76 19.75 -0.69 3.82
C ILE A 76 19.56 -1.53 5.08
N ALA A 77 18.56 -1.18 5.91
CA ALA A 77 18.22 -1.91 7.12
C ALA A 77 17.75 -3.34 6.81
N GLY A 78 17.02 -3.55 5.72
CA GLY A 78 16.68 -4.89 5.21
C GLY A 78 17.91 -5.77 4.99
N ARG A 79 18.89 -5.26 4.24
CA ARG A 79 20.15 -5.98 3.97
C ARG A 79 20.99 -6.21 5.23
N ALA A 80 21.05 -5.23 6.13
CA ALA A 80 21.75 -5.37 7.39
C ALA A 80 21.12 -6.47 8.27
N ALA A 81 19.79 -6.49 8.39
CA ALA A 81 19.08 -7.51 9.14
C ALA A 81 19.23 -8.92 8.54
N ASP A 82 19.30 -9.03 7.21
CA ASP A 82 19.60 -10.30 6.52
C ASP A 82 21.01 -10.79 6.84
N ALA A 83 22.00 -9.89 6.87
CA ALA A 83 23.38 -10.23 7.24
C ALA A 83 23.52 -10.60 8.73
N TRP A 84 22.74 -9.98 9.61
CA TRP A 84 22.73 -10.27 11.04
C TRP A 84 21.98 -11.56 11.40
N GLY A 85 21.16 -12.11 10.50
CA GLY A 85 20.41 -13.35 10.73
C GLY A 85 19.28 -13.27 11.76
N CYS A 86 19.07 -12.13 12.44
CA CYS A 86 18.08 -11.96 13.51
C CYS A 86 17.16 -10.76 13.28
N ARG A 87 16.11 -10.97 12.47
CA ARG A 87 15.13 -9.91 12.13
C ARG A 87 14.32 -9.40 13.32
N ALA A 88 14.02 -10.25 14.30
CA ALA A 88 13.30 -9.85 15.51
C ALA A 88 14.10 -8.82 16.33
N GLN A 89 15.41 -9.03 16.49
CA GLN A 89 16.29 -8.09 17.20
C GLN A 89 16.50 -6.80 16.40
N ALA A 90 16.64 -6.90 15.07
CA ALA A 90 16.68 -5.72 14.21
C ALA A 90 15.39 -4.88 14.31
N ALA A 91 14.22 -5.53 14.38
CA ALA A 91 12.93 -4.87 14.60
C ALA A 91 12.85 -4.18 15.97
N PHE A 92 13.32 -4.85 17.04
CA PHE A 92 13.41 -4.26 18.37
C PHE A 92 14.28 -3.00 18.39
N LEU A 93 15.51 -3.07 17.86
CA LEU A 93 16.45 -1.94 17.83
C LEU A 93 15.90 -0.78 17.00
N SER A 94 15.31 -1.08 15.84
CA SER A 94 14.67 -0.07 14.98
C SER A 94 13.49 0.61 15.69
N ALA A 95 12.68 -0.15 16.42
CA ALA A 95 11.54 0.39 17.16
C ALA A 95 11.99 1.23 18.37
N ALA A 96 12.99 0.77 19.12
CA ALA A 96 13.58 1.52 20.23
C ALA A 96 14.20 2.84 19.75
N ALA A 97 14.96 2.80 18.64
CA ALA A 97 15.46 4.01 17.99
C ALA A 97 14.33 4.91 17.49
N GLY A 98 13.22 4.34 16.98
CA GLY A 98 12.01 5.06 16.60
C GLY A 98 11.34 5.79 17.77
N THR A 99 11.32 5.17 18.96
CA THR A 99 10.85 5.82 20.19
C THR A 99 11.70 7.03 20.52
N LEU A 100 13.02 6.87 20.58
CA LEU A 100 13.95 7.97 20.87
C LEU A 100 13.86 9.09 19.82
N ALA A 101 13.79 8.73 18.54
CA ALA A 101 13.63 9.69 17.46
C ALA A 101 12.29 10.44 17.55
N SER A 102 11.22 9.80 18.04
CA SER A 102 9.92 10.47 18.24
C SER A 102 9.94 11.41 19.44
N VAL A 103 10.64 11.05 20.51
CA VAL A 103 10.93 11.97 21.63
C VAL A 103 11.77 13.16 21.14
N LEU A 104 12.75 12.93 20.27
CA LEU A 104 13.51 14.00 19.64
C LEU A 104 12.63 14.89 18.76
N VAL A 105 11.67 14.33 18.00
CA VAL A 105 10.67 15.13 17.25
C VAL A 105 9.85 16.01 18.20
N ALA A 106 9.48 15.53 19.39
CA ALA A 106 8.79 16.32 20.41
C ALA A 106 9.70 17.39 21.03
N ALA A 107 10.98 17.11 21.26
CA ALA A 107 11.90 18.04 21.91
C ALA A 107 12.54 19.05 20.95
N ALA A 108 12.60 18.74 19.65
CA ALA A 108 13.33 19.54 18.67
C ALA A 108 12.68 20.92 18.45
N PRO A 109 13.47 22.01 18.45
CA PRO A 109 12.99 23.31 18.00
C PRO A 109 12.75 23.31 16.48
N PRO A 110 11.98 24.28 15.94
CA PRO A 110 11.61 24.33 14.52
C PRO A 110 12.75 24.12 13.52
N PRO A 111 13.96 24.73 13.68
CA PRO A 111 15.05 24.54 12.73
C PRO A 111 15.59 23.11 12.66
N LEU A 112 15.41 22.31 13.72
CA LEU A 112 15.88 20.92 13.80
C LEU A 112 14.79 19.90 13.47
N GLN A 113 13.56 20.36 13.22
CA GLN A 113 12.40 19.49 13.02
C GLN A 113 12.54 18.61 11.77
N LEU A 114 13.16 19.14 10.71
CA LEU A 114 13.48 18.39 9.50
C LEU A 114 14.40 17.21 9.81
N ALA A 115 15.52 17.46 10.49
CA ALA A 115 16.48 16.42 10.84
C ALA A 115 15.86 15.38 11.77
N ALA A 116 15.09 15.81 12.77
CA ALA A 116 14.41 14.92 13.71
C ALA A 116 13.39 14.00 13.02
N CYS A 117 12.54 14.55 12.15
CA CYS A 117 11.57 13.76 11.39
C CYS A 117 12.23 12.86 10.34
N ALA A 118 13.31 13.31 9.69
CA ALA A 118 14.10 12.50 8.77
C ALA A 118 14.73 11.30 9.48
N LEU A 119 15.32 11.52 10.66
CA LEU A 119 15.84 10.44 11.51
C LEU A 119 14.74 9.47 11.91
N ALA A 120 13.60 9.97 12.39
CA ALA A 120 12.44 9.13 12.73
C ALA A 120 11.96 8.31 11.52
N GLY A 121 11.95 8.90 10.32
CA GLY A 121 11.68 8.20 9.07
C GLY A 121 12.69 7.09 8.78
N ALA A 122 13.98 7.38 8.87
CA ALA A 122 15.06 6.43 8.61
C ALA A 122 14.98 5.20 9.52
N VAL A 123 14.89 5.41 10.83
CA VAL A 123 14.95 4.32 11.83
C VAL A 123 13.67 3.49 11.88
N THR A 124 12.52 4.06 11.50
CA THR A 124 11.23 3.33 11.49
C THR A 124 10.92 2.68 10.14
N ALA A 125 11.69 2.98 9.10
CA ALA A 125 11.52 2.43 7.75
C ALA A 125 11.39 0.89 7.69
N PRO A 126 12.18 0.10 8.43
CA PRO A 126 12.18 -1.36 8.27
C PRO A 126 11.13 -2.09 9.12
N LEU A 127 10.40 -1.41 10.01
CA LEU A 127 9.49 -2.06 10.96
C LEU A 127 8.42 -2.91 10.25
N VAL A 128 7.70 -2.30 9.29
CA VAL A 128 6.66 -3.02 8.53
C VAL A 128 7.26 -4.14 7.67
N PRO A 129 8.32 -3.92 6.86
CA PRO A 129 8.98 -5.00 6.10
C PRO A 129 9.48 -6.18 6.96
N PHE A 130 9.97 -5.92 8.17
CA PHE A 130 10.40 -6.98 9.09
C PHE A 130 9.21 -7.81 9.57
N GLY A 131 8.12 -7.16 9.97
CA GLY A 131 6.87 -7.84 10.30
C GLY A 131 6.32 -8.67 9.12
N ASP A 132 6.33 -8.10 7.91
CA ASP A 132 5.84 -8.75 6.69
C ASP A 132 6.61 -10.03 6.41
N ALA A 133 7.93 -9.98 6.47
CA ALA A 133 8.75 -11.17 6.23
C ALA A 133 8.57 -12.26 7.29
N LEU A 134 8.52 -11.91 8.58
CA LEU A 134 8.28 -12.87 9.66
C LEU A 134 6.89 -13.51 9.52
N ALA A 135 5.87 -12.72 9.19
CA ALA A 135 4.51 -13.20 9.02
C ALA A 135 4.34 -14.06 7.76
N LEU A 136 5.02 -13.73 6.66
CA LEU A 136 5.03 -14.55 5.45
C LEU A 136 5.74 -15.89 5.67
N ASN A 137 6.86 -15.90 6.38
CA ASN A 137 7.55 -17.14 6.77
C ASN A 137 6.66 -18.01 7.67
N ALA A 138 6.04 -17.41 8.67
CA ALA A 138 5.10 -18.09 9.56
C ALA A 138 3.89 -18.64 8.80
N ALA A 139 3.35 -17.90 7.83
CA ALA A 139 2.25 -18.35 6.97
C ALA A 139 2.65 -19.50 6.04
N ALA A 140 3.86 -19.47 5.48
CA ALA A 140 4.40 -20.56 4.66
C ALA A 140 4.56 -21.86 5.45
N GLN A 141 4.84 -21.76 6.75
CA GLN A 141 4.89 -22.90 7.68
C GLN A 141 3.50 -23.31 8.22
N GLY A 142 2.41 -22.66 7.77
CA GLY A 142 1.05 -22.95 8.22
C GLY A 142 0.70 -22.43 9.62
N THR A 143 1.61 -21.70 10.27
CA THR A 143 1.44 -21.28 11.68
C THR A 143 0.55 -20.05 11.84
N CYS A 144 0.36 -19.23 10.80
CA CYS A 144 -0.56 -18.09 10.84
C CYS A 144 -1.24 -17.80 9.50
N ASP A 145 -2.29 -16.97 9.52
CA ASP A 145 -2.86 -16.38 8.30
C ASP A 145 -2.29 -14.96 8.15
N PHE A 146 -1.50 -14.74 7.10
CA PHE A 146 -0.84 -13.46 6.86
C PHE A 146 -1.85 -12.30 6.81
N GLY A 147 -2.97 -12.48 6.09
CA GLY A 147 -3.98 -11.44 5.94
C GLY A 147 -4.64 -11.06 7.26
N ARG A 148 -5.04 -12.06 8.07
CA ARG A 148 -5.63 -11.81 9.40
C ARG A 148 -4.65 -11.12 10.33
N VAL A 149 -3.41 -11.57 10.38
CA VAL A 149 -2.38 -11.01 11.24
C VAL A 149 -2.05 -9.56 10.83
N ARG A 150 -1.92 -9.30 9.52
CA ARG A 150 -1.66 -7.97 8.97
C ARG A 150 -2.83 -7.00 9.19
N SER A 151 -4.07 -7.50 9.22
CA SER A 151 -5.28 -6.69 9.42
C SER A 151 -5.36 -6.04 10.82
N ALA A 152 -4.69 -6.63 11.82
CA ALA A 152 -4.56 -6.03 13.15
C ALA A 152 -3.86 -4.65 13.08
N GLY A 153 -2.91 -4.50 12.17
CA GLY A 153 -2.26 -3.22 11.88
C GLY A 153 -3.24 -2.18 11.33
N SER A 154 -4.10 -2.56 10.38
CA SER A 154 -5.12 -1.64 9.83
C SER A 154 -6.16 -1.24 10.87
N ALA A 155 -6.61 -2.18 11.71
CA ALA A 155 -7.54 -1.88 12.81
C ALA A 155 -6.92 -0.91 13.83
N SER A 156 -5.64 -1.11 14.18
CA SER A 156 -4.90 -0.21 15.06
C SER A 156 -4.65 1.16 14.43
N PHE A 157 -4.31 1.21 13.14
CA PHE A 157 -4.20 2.46 12.41
C PHE A 157 -5.52 3.24 12.45
N ILE A 158 -6.64 2.55 12.28
CA ILE A 158 -7.97 3.15 12.33
C ILE A 158 -8.25 3.74 13.71
N ALA A 159 -8.08 2.93 14.75
CA ALA A 159 -8.26 3.35 16.13
C ALA A 159 -7.33 4.52 16.49
N GLY A 160 -6.06 4.45 16.08
CA GLY A 160 -5.05 5.48 16.28
C GLY A 160 -5.42 6.81 15.62
N THR A 161 -5.95 6.79 14.40
CA THR A 161 -6.40 8.02 13.72
C THR A 161 -7.58 8.67 14.45
N LEU A 162 -8.59 7.88 14.85
CA LEU A 162 -9.77 8.39 15.57
C LEU A 162 -9.38 8.93 16.95
N ALA A 163 -8.63 8.15 17.72
CA ALA A 163 -8.13 8.54 19.04
C ALA A 163 -7.18 9.75 18.93
N GLY A 164 -6.33 9.78 17.91
CA GLY A 164 -5.43 10.88 17.59
C GLY A 164 -6.18 12.17 17.32
N GLY A 165 -7.25 12.13 16.53
CA GLY A 165 -8.08 13.30 16.27
C GLY A 165 -8.74 13.86 17.53
N VAL A 166 -9.27 12.99 18.40
CA VAL A 166 -9.82 13.40 19.69
C VAL A 166 -8.74 13.97 20.61
N ALA A 167 -7.58 13.31 20.69
CA ALA A 167 -6.46 13.74 21.51
C ALA A 167 -5.92 15.10 21.06
N VAL A 168 -5.71 15.30 19.76
CA VAL A 168 -5.28 16.59 19.19
C VAL A 168 -6.30 17.68 19.46
N GLY A 169 -7.60 17.37 19.37
CA GLY A 169 -8.66 18.33 19.69
C GLY A 169 -8.72 18.76 21.16
N ARG A 170 -8.32 17.89 22.10
CA ARG A 170 -8.38 18.16 23.55
C ARG A 170 -7.07 18.65 24.16
N LEU A 171 -5.95 18.08 23.71
CA LEU A 171 -4.61 18.25 24.28
C LEU A 171 -3.70 19.07 23.37
N GLY A 172 -4.14 19.43 22.17
CA GLY A 172 -3.34 20.11 21.15
C GLY A 172 -2.46 19.15 20.34
N ALA A 173 -1.84 19.68 19.29
CA ALA A 173 -1.06 18.88 18.33
C ALA A 173 0.27 18.35 18.90
N GLU A 174 0.73 18.88 20.03
CA GLU A 174 1.93 18.41 20.77
C GLU A 174 1.82 16.93 21.20
N VAL A 175 0.61 16.37 21.29
CA VAL A 175 0.42 14.95 21.61
C VAL A 175 0.94 14.00 20.51
N VAL A 176 1.06 14.47 19.26
CA VAL A 176 1.38 13.62 18.10
C VAL A 176 2.73 12.90 18.24
N PRO A 177 3.87 13.59 18.47
CA PRO A 177 5.15 12.90 18.63
C PRO A 177 5.23 12.01 19.88
N TRP A 178 4.47 12.32 20.93
CA TRP A 178 4.36 11.44 22.10
C TRP A 178 3.56 10.17 21.80
N ALA A 179 2.48 10.27 21.01
CA ALA A 179 1.75 9.10 20.53
C ALA A 179 2.60 8.24 19.60
N MET A 180 3.45 8.84 18.76
CA MET A 180 4.46 8.13 17.98
C MET A 180 5.43 7.38 18.89
N ALA A 181 6.00 8.05 19.90
CA ALA A 181 6.92 7.46 20.85
C ALA A 181 6.29 6.27 21.59
N GLY A 182 5.05 6.43 22.09
CA GLY A 182 4.30 5.36 22.73
C GLY A 182 4.04 4.17 21.80
N GLY A 183 3.64 4.43 20.55
CA GLY A 183 3.43 3.38 19.54
C GLY A 183 4.71 2.61 19.20
N PHE A 184 5.83 3.30 19.03
CA PHE A 184 7.12 2.63 18.77
C PHE A 184 7.68 1.92 20.01
N ALA A 185 7.42 2.43 21.22
CA ALA A 185 7.77 1.74 22.47
C ALA A 185 6.98 0.43 22.60
N ALA A 186 5.67 0.47 22.33
CA ALA A 186 4.84 -0.73 22.27
C ALA A 186 5.32 -1.69 21.17
N THR A 187 5.80 -1.17 20.03
CA THR A 187 6.37 -1.98 18.94
C THR A 187 7.66 -2.67 19.38
N ALA A 188 8.53 -1.97 20.10
CA ALA A 188 9.74 -2.55 20.67
C ALA A 188 9.39 -3.65 21.67
N ALA A 189 8.46 -3.41 22.59
CA ALA A 189 7.99 -4.43 23.53
C ALA A 189 7.41 -5.67 22.81
N ALA A 190 6.57 -5.46 21.80
CA ALA A 190 6.02 -6.54 20.98
C ALA A 190 7.10 -7.29 20.17
N ALA A 191 8.16 -6.60 19.74
CA ALA A 191 9.27 -7.19 19.01
C ALA A 191 10.05 -8.22 19.83
N LEU A 192 10.11 -8.07 21.16
CA LEU A 192 10.73 -9.05 22.06
C LEU A 192 10.03 -10.41 22.02
N ALA A 193 8.73 -10.44 21.71
CA ALA A 193 7.94 -11.65 21.62
C ALA A 193 7.96 -12.29 20.21
N LEU A 194 8.56 -11.62 19.21
CA LEU A 194 8.56 -12.12 17.84
C LEU A 194 9.31 -13.45 17.72
N PRO A 195 8.82 -14.36 16.87
CA PRO A 195 9.53 -15.60 16.58
C PRO A 195 10.89 -15.30 15.93
N ARG A 196 11.92 -16.04 16.36
CA ARG A 196 13.24 -15.99 15.75
C ARG A 196 13.24 -16.96 14.58
N PHE A 197 13.27 -16.43 13.36
CA PHE A 197 13.45 -17.20 12.15
C PHE A 197 14.80 -16.84 11.53
N GLU A 198 15.58 -17.86 11.16
CA GLU A 198 16.74 -17.68 10.30
C GLU A 198 16.25 -17.29 8.90
N ALA A 199 16.80 -16.20 8.37
CA ALA A 199 16.46 -15.74 7.03
C ALA A 199 17.15 -16.64 5.99
N PRO A 200 16.43 -17.18 5.00
CA PRO A 200 17.07 -17.80 3.84
C PRO A 200 17.96 -16.76 3.13
N PRO A 201 19.12 -17.17 2.58
CA PRO A 201 20.01 -16.25 1.88
C PRO A 201 19.31 -15.59 0.68
N ALA A 202 19.53 -14.28 0.52
CA ALA A 202 18.96 -13.51 -0.59
C ALA A 202 19.43 -14.04 -1.95
N ARG A 203 18.50 -14.47 -2.80
CA ARG A 203 18.80 -14.91 -4.18
C ARG A 203 18.59 -13.79 -5.19
N GLY A 204 19.60 -13.57 -6.03
CA GLY A 204 19.50 -12.88 -7.33
C GLY A 204 19.84 -11.39 -7.31
N ARG A 205 21.00 -11.04 -7.89
CA ARG A 205 21.40 -9.66 -8.23
C ARG A 205 21.49 -9.48 -9.74
N GLY A 206 21.18 -8.28 -10.23
CA GLY A 206 21.88 -7.73 -11.40
C GLY A 206 21.09 -7.47 -12.69
N ARG A 207 19.78 -7.74 -12.78
CA ARG A 207 19.01 -7.52 -14.04
C ARG A 207 17.81 -6.57 -13.93
N GLY A 208 17.57 -5.97 -12.76
CA GLY A 208 16.37 -5.15 -12.51
C GLY A 208 16.29 -3.86 -13.32
N LEU A 209 17.41 -3.15 -13.51
CA LEU A 209 17.43 -1.89 -14.26
C LEU A 209 17.13 -2.08 -15.76
N ALA A 210 17.36 -3.27 -16.31
CA ALA A 210 17.01 -3.57 -17.69
C ALA A 210 15.50 -3.47 -17.96
N LEU A 211 14.66 -3.61 -16.92
CA LEU A 211 13.21 -3.41 -17.02
C LEU A 211 12.84 -1.99 -17.42
N LEU A 212 13.69 -0.99 -17.11
CA LEU A 212 13.47 0.40 -17.52
C LEU A 212 13.60 0.62 -19.03
N ARG A 213 14.13 -0.36 -19.78
CA ARG A 213 14.12 -0.33 -21.25
C ARG A 213 12.77 -0.74 -21.83
N ASN A 214 11.92 -1.42 -21.05
CA ASN A 214 10.58 -1.80 -21.49
C ASN A 214 9.63 -0.60 -21.35
N ARG A 215 9.20 -0.06 -22.50
CA ARG A 215 8.27 1.08 -22.56
C ARG A 215 6.98 0.83 -21.76
N GLY A 216 6.42 -0.37 -21.80
CA GLY A 216 5.20 -0.71 -21.05
C GLY A 216 5.43 -0.66 -19.54
N PHE A 217 6.61 -1.11 -19.09
CA PHE A 217 6.98 -1.04 -17.67
C PHE A 217 7.19 0.41 -17.20
N VAL A 218 7.86 1.25 -18.00
CA VAL A 218 8.03 2.69 -17.68
C VAL A 218 6.69 3.42 -17.63
N LEU A 219 5.79 3.16 -18.59
CA LEU A 219 4.43 3.73 -18.58
C LEU A 219 3.62 3.27 -17.37
N LEU A 220 3.80 2.02 -16.92
CA LEU A 220 3.24 1.56 -15.65
C LEU A 220 3.80 2.37 -14.47
N LEU A 221 5.12 2.54 -14.36
CA LEU A 221 5.73 3.33 -13.27
C LEU A 221 5.18 4.76 -13.24
N LEU A 222 5.07 5.39 -14.42
CA LEU A 222 4.54 6.74 -14.56
C LEU A 222 3.06 6.80 -14.16
N ALA A 223 2.24 5.90 -14.68
CA ALA A 223 0.80 5.88 -14.40
C ALA A 223 0.50 5.60 -12.92
N SER A 224 1.06 4.53 -12.35
CA SER A 224 0.82 4.19 -10.96
C SER A 224 1.50 5.18 -10.01
N GLY A 225 2.68 5.68 -10.37
CA GLY A 225 3.40 6.72 -9.62
C GLY A 225 2.60 8.01 -9.50
N LEU A 226 2.08 8.54 -10.61
CA LEU A 226 1.27 9.76 -10.60
C LEU A 226 -0.03 9.59 -9.78
N VAL A 227 -0.74 8.46 -9.95
CA VAL A 227 -1.98 8.22 -9.18
C VAL A 227 -1.68 8.04 -7.69
N GLN A 228 -0.68 7.23 -7.32
CA GLN A 228 -0.36 7.03 -5.91
C GLN A 228 0.23 8.30 -5.28
N GLY A 229 1.13 8.98 -6.00
CA GLY A 229 1.72 10.24 -5.58
C GLY A 229 0.71 11.37 -5.42
N SER A 230 -0.41 11.36 -6.15
CA SER A 230 -1.49 12.36 -6.01
C SER A 230 -2.10 12.42 -4.60
N HIS A 231 -1.90 11.38 -3.77
CA HIS A 231 -2.34 11.40 -2.38
C HIS A 231 -1.45 12.27 -1.48
N ALA A 232 -0.29 12.76 -1.97
CA ALA A 232 0.66 13.52 -1.18
C ALA A 232 0.05 14.76 -0.52
N ALA A 233 -0.73 15.57 -1.26
CA ALA A 233 -1.40 16.73 -0.68
C ALA A 233 -2.46 16.33 0.36
N HIS A 234 -3.13 15.19 0.16
CA HIS A 234 -4.08 14.67 1.13
C HIS A 234 -3.38 14.23 2.42
N TYR A 235 -2.25 13.55 2.33
CA TYR A 235 -1.49 13.12 3.52
C TYR A 235 -0.81 14.29 4.23
N GLY A 236 -0.27 15.26 3.50
CA GLY A 236 0.47 16.37 4.09
C GLY A 236 -0.39 17.56 4.52
N PHE A 237 -1.51 17.83 3.84
CA PHE A 237 -2.17 19.14 3.95
C PHE A 237 -3.69 19.10 4.08
N SER A 238 -4.36 17.94 3.94
CA SER A 238 -5.82 17.88 4.09
C SER A 238 -6.32 18.32 5.46
N VAL A 239 -5.75 17.75 6.53
CA VAL A 239 -6.13 18.08 7.91
C VAL A 239 -5.85 19.56 8.21
N LEU A 240 -4.70 20.09 7.76
CA LEU A 240 -4.38 21.50 7.89
C LEU A 240 -5.42 22.40 7.19
N TRP A 241 -5.78 22.05 5.95
CA TRP A 241 -6.78 22.79 5.18
C TRP A 241 -8.14 22.76 5.86
N TRP A 242 -8.57 21.58 6.30
CA TRP A 242 -9.86 21.37 6.96
C TRP A 242 -9.94 22.12 8.29
N GLN A 243 -8.90 22.06 9.12
CA GLN A 243 -8.84 22.79 10.40
C GLN A 243 -8.87 24.30 10.20
N ARG A 244 -8.14 24.82 9.20
CA ARG A 244 -8.20 26.25 8.85
C ARG A 244 -9.61 26.70 8.42
N ASN A 245 -10.43 25.78 7.93
CA ASN A 245 -11.82 26.02 7.53
C ASN A 245 -12.84 25.56 8.60
N GLY A 246 -12.42 25.40 9.86
CA GLY A 246 -13.31 25.16 10.99
C GLY A 246 -13.67 23.70 11.26
N ILE A 247 -13.11 22.74 10.53
CA ILE A 247 -13.33 21.32 10.81
C ILE A 247 -12.50 20.89 12.02
N ALA A 248 -13.19 20.46 13.09
CA ALA A 248 -12.54 19.99 14.30
C ALA A 248 -11.60 18.79 14.04
N PRO A 249 -10.47 18.65 14.76
CA PRO A 249 -9.49 17.59 14.54
C PRO A 249 -10.08 16.16 14.61
N GLY A 250 -11.03 15.93 15.52
CA GLY A 250 -11.74 14.66 15.63
C GLY A 250 -12.56 14.33 14.39
N LEU A 251 -13.27 15.32 13.82
CA LEU A 251 -14.03 15.15 12.59
C LEU A 251 -13.11 14.96 11.38
N ALA A 252 -12.00 15.70 11.31
CA ALA A 252 -10.97 15.50 10.29
C ALA A 252 -10.41 14.07 10.29
N GLY A 253 -10.12 13.52 11.48
CA GLY A 253 -9.71 12.12 11.64
C GLY A 253 -10.80 11.14 11.21
N ALA A 254 -12.07 11.39 11.56
CA ALA A 254 -13.19 10.55 11.14
C ALA A 254 -13.38 10.54 9.62
N ILE A 255 -13.28 11.70 8.97
CA ILE A 255 -13.30 11.80 7.50
C ILE A 255 -12.17 10.94 6.92
N TRP A 256 -10.93 11.12 7.37
CA TRP A 256 -9.76 10.39 6.88
C TRP A 256 -9.96 8.86 6.91
N ILE A 257 -10.63 8.36 7.95
CA ILE A 257 -10.86 6.93 8.19
C ILE A 257 -11.86 6.30 7.24
N ILE A 258 -12.83 7.07 6.73
CA ILE A 258 -13.79 6.58 5.72
C ILE A 258 -13.03 5.99 4.53
N GLY A 259 -11.93 6.63 4.12
CA GLY A 259 -11.09 6.15 3.02
C GLY A 259 -10.47 4.79 3.31
N VAL A 260 -9.87 4.63 4.50
CA VAL A 260 -9.23 3.37 4.93
C VAL A 260 -10.26 2.24 5.02
N VAL A 261 -11.46 2.52 5.56
CA VAL A 261 -12.54 1.54 5.65
C VAL A 261 -13.02 1.14 4.26
N ALA A 262 -13.25 2.11 3.35
CA ALA A 262 -13.65 1.83 1.98
C ALA A 262 -12.61 0.97 1.24
N GLU A 263 -11.33 1.24 1.45
CA GLU A 263 -10.23 0.44 0.91
C GLU A 263 -10.30 -1.01 1.42
N ILE A 264 -10.43 -1.23 2.72
CA ILE A 264 -10.54 -2.56 3.33
C ILE A 264 -11.73 -3.33 2.73
N VAL A 265 -12.89 -2.69 2.63
CA VAL A 265 -14.10 -3.30 2.05
C VAL A 265 -13.86 -3.73 0.60
N LEU A 266 -13.24 -2.88 -0.22
CA LEU A 266 -12.91 -3.21 -1.61
C LEU A 266 -11.91 -4.37 -1.70
N LEU A 267 -10.87 -4.35 -0.88
CA LEU A 267 -9.86 -5.42 -0.87
C LEU A 267 -10.43 -6.75 -0.38
N MET A 268 -11.37 -6.73 0.58
CA MET A 268 -12.11 -7.92 1.02
C MET A 268 -13.03 -8.45 -0.08
N ALA A 269 -13.69 -7.57 -0.84
CA ALA A 269 -14.44 -7.95 -2.03
C ALA A 269 -13.52 -8.41 -3.20
N GLY A 270 -12.22 -8.15 -3.09
CA GLY A 270 -11.23 -8.12 -4.17
C GLY A 270 -10.55 -9.44 -4.53
N ARG A 271 -11.30 -10.35 -5.18
CA ARG A 271 -10.75 -11.26 -6.23
C ARG A 271 -11.63 -11.33 -7.48
N ARG A 272 -12.94 -11.05 -7.39
CA ARG A 272 -13.90 -11.22 -8.50
C ARG A 272 -14.04 -10.00 -9.42
N ALA A 273 -13.86 -8.78 -8.90
CA ALA A 273 -14.04 -7.54 -9.69
C ALA A 273 -12.92 -7.31 -10.74
N GLY A 274 -11.67 -7.65 -10.42
CA GLY A 274 -10.52 -7.42 -11.30
C GLY A 274 -10.50 -8.27 -12.57
N ALA A 275 -11.18 -9.43 -12.57
CA ALA A 275 -11.19 -10.35 -13.71
C ALA A 275 -11.92 -9.81 -14.94
N ARG A 276 -12.94 -8.94 -14.75
CA ARG A 276 -13.76 -8.39 -15.85
C ARG A 276 -13.18 -7.10 -16.44
N VAL A 277 -12.57 -6.25 -15.62
CA VAL A 277 -12.05 -4.92 -16.03
C VAL A 277 -10.62 -5.01 -16.57
N GLY A 278 -9.84 -5.95 -16.05
CA GLY A 278 -8.43 -6.12 -16.40
C GLY A 278 -7.49 -5.04 -15.82
N PRO A 279 -6.17 -5.27 -15.84
CA PRO A 279 -5.20 -4.42 -15.15
C PRO A 279 -5.14 -2.95 -15.61
N VAL A 280 -5.20 -2.71 -16.93
CA VAL A 280 -5.18 -1.34 -17.50
C VAL A 280 -6.45 -0.60 -17.14
N GLY A 281 -7.61 -1.27 -17.18
CA GLY A 281 -8.88 -0.68 -16.79
C GLY A 281 -8.92 -0.30 -15.30
N LEU A 282 -8.32 -1.12 -14.44
CA LEU A 282 -8.19 -0.80 -13.01
C LEU A 282 -7.35 0.46 -12.77
N LEU A 283 -6.24 0.64 -13.49
CA LEU A 283 -5.47 1.89 -13.46
C LEU A 283 -6.30 3.08 -13.96
N ALA A 284 -7.04 2.91 -15.06
CA ALA A 284 -7.88 3.98 -15.63
C ALA A 284 -8.99 4.41 -14.65
N ILE A 285 -9.62 3.46 -13.97
CA ILE A 285 -10.62 3.72 -12.92
C ILE A 285 -9.98 4.49 -11.76
N GLY A 286 -8.82 4.04 -11.27
CA GLY A 286 -8.11 4.71 -10.18
C GLY A 286 -7.72 6.15 -10.52
N ALA A 287 -7.20 6.38 -11.73
CA ALA A 287 -6.85 7.73 -12.21
C ALA A 287 -8.08 8.63 -12.41
N SER A 288 -9.16 8.09 -12.97
CA SER A 288 -10.41 8.85 -13.17
C SER A 288 -11.07 9.21 -11.84
N ALA A 289 -11.10 8.27 -10.89
CA ALA A 289 -11.57 8.53 -9.53
C ALA A 289 -10.72 9.59 -8.83
N GLY A 290 -9.40 9.58 -9.04
CA GLY A 290 -8.49 10.58 -8.48
C GLY A 290 -8.73 11.97 -9.04
N LEU A 291 -8.93 12.08 -10.36
CA LEU A 291 -9.30 13.33 -11.01
C LEU A 291 -10.57 13.92 -10.38
N VAL A 292 -11.64 13.13 -10.26
CA VAL A 292 -12.90 13.57 -9.62
C VAL A 292 -12.68 13.93 -8.15
N ARG A 293 -12.04 13.04 -7.39
CA ARG A 293 -11.83 13.19 -5.94
C ARG A 293 -11.07 14.47 -5.63
N TRP A 294 -9.95 14.71 -6.30
CA TRP A 294 -9.10 15.85 -6.00
C TRP A 294 -9.68 17.17 -6.50
N THR A 295 -10.33 17.18 -7.67
CA THR A 295 -11.09 18.35 -8.12
C THR A 295 -12.18 18.71 -7.13
N ALA A 296 -13.02 17.76 -6.71
CA ALA A 296 -14.07 18.03 -5.75
C ALA A 296 -13.52 18.45 -4.38
N THR A 297 -12.44 17.83 -3.90
CA THR A 297 -11.78 18.21 -2.63
C THR A 297 -11.24 19.65 -2.67
N ALA A 298 -10.80 20.14 -3.83
CA ALA A 298 -10.35 21.52 -3.98
C ALA A 298 -11.49 22.55 -3.88
N LEU A 299 -12.71 22.14 -4.22
CA LEU A 299 -13.87 23.01 -4.40
C LEU A 299 -14.78 23.08 -3.17
N THR A 300 -14.55 22.25 -2.15
CA THR A 300 -15.42 22.19 -0.97
C THR A 300 -14.66 21.94 0.32
N THR A 301 -15.19 22.47 1.40
CA THR A 301 -14.80 22.19 2.78
C THR A 301 -15.98 21.65 3.59
N GLU A 302 -17.08 21.27 2.92
CA GLU A 302 -18.25 20.71 3.58
C GLU A 302 -17.95 19.26 4.06
N PRO A 303 -18.08 18.95 5.37
CA PRO A 303 -17.65 17.67 5.93
C PRO A 303 -18.32 16.43 5.33
N VAL A 304 -19.62 16.50 5.00
CA VAL A 304 -20.36 15.34 4.47
C VAL A 304 -19.87 14.99 3.07
N ILE A 305 -19.68 15.99 2.21
CA ILE A 305 -19.12 15.83 0.86
C ILE A 305 -17.68 15.33 0.97
N LEU A 306 -16.85 15.92 1.84
CA LEU A 306 -15.48 15.45 2.06
C LEU A 306 -15.45 13.98 2.51
N GLY A 307 -16.37 13.57 3.39
CA GLY A 307 -16.53 12.18 3.82
C GLY A 307 -16.91 11.26 2.66
N ALA A 308 -17.90 11.65 1.85
CA ALA A 308 -18.31 10.90 0.67
C ALA A 308 -17.16 10.73 -0.35
N LEU A 309 -16.37 11.79 -0.57
CA LEU A 309 -15.20 11.75 -1.45
C LEU A 309 -14.12 10.78 -0.96
N GLN A 310 -14.05 10.48 0.35
CA GLN A 310 -13.08 9.49 0.83
C GLN A 310 -13.38 8.07 0.37
N VAL A 311 -14.64 7.74 0.03
CA VAL A 311 -14.98 6.42 -0.53
C VAL A 311 -14.23 6.14 -1.83
N LEU A 312 -13.93 7.18 -2.62
CA LEU A 312 -13.14 7.07 -3.85
C LEU A 312 -11.69 6.64 -3.58
N HIS A 313 -11.21 6.69 -2.33
CA HIS A 313 -9.88 6.20 -1.97
C HIS A 313 -9.67 4.73 -2.31
N ALA A 314 -10.70 3.91 -2.14
CA ALA A 314 -10.64 2.50 -2.50
C ALA A 314 -10.27 2.31 -3.98
N LEU A 315 -10.76 3.20 -4.86
CA LEU A 315 -10.44 3.18 -6.29
C LEU A 315 -9.05 3.77 -6.56
N THR A 316 -8.76 4.95 -6.01
CA THR A 316 -7.48 5.64 -6.29
C THR A 316 -6.28 4.84 -5.78
N PHE A 317 -6.42 4.13 -4.65
CA PHE A 317 -5.37 3.33 -4.06
C PHE A 317 -5.50 1.84 -4.40
N GLY A 318 -6.60 1.21 -3.97
CA GLY A 318 -6.79 -0.24 -4.07
C GLY A 318 -6.87 -0.75 -5.51
N ALA A 319 -7.69 -0.12 -6.37
CA ALA A 319 -7.78 -0.51 -7.78
C ALA A 319 -6.46 -0.27 -8.51
N THR A 320 -5.79 0.86 -8.26
CA THR A 320 -4.47 1.17 -8.84
C THR A 320 -3.41 0.13 -8.44
N MET A 321 -3.38 -0.27 -7.17
CA MET A 321 -2.48 -1.29 -6.66
C MET A 321 -2.71 -2.65 -7.34
N LEU A 322 -3.98 -3.08 -7.44
CA LEU A 322 -4.34 -4.33 -8.13
C LEU A 322 -4.03 -4.29 -9.62
N GLY A 323 -4.28 -3.14 -10.28
CA GLY A 323 -3.95 -2.91 -11.68
C GLY A 323 -2.44 -2.98 -11.94
N ALA A 324 -1.64 -2.34 -11.08
CA ALA A 324 -0.19 -2.39 -11.16
C ALA A 324 0.36 -3.81 -10.98
N ALA A 325 -0.09 -4.53 -9.96
CA ALA A 325 0.30 -5.91 -9.73
C ALA A 325 -0.03 -6.81 -10.93
N GLY A 326 -1.24 -6.67 -11.49
CA GLY A 326 -1.66 -7.41 -12.68
C GLY A 326 -0.86 -7.08 -13.94
N LEU A 327 -0.41 -5.82 -14.09
CA LEU A 327 0.46 -5.43 -15.21
C LEU A 327 1.88 -5.94 -15.06
N ILE A 328 2.44 -5.96 -13.85
CA ILE A 328 3.77 -6.52 -13.61
C ILE A 328 3.82 -7.99 -14.06
N VAL A 329 2.80 -8.78 -13.70
CA VAL A 329 2.68 -10.17 -14.14
C VAL A 329 2.61 -10.32 -15.66
N ARG A 330 2.05 -9.33 -16.38
CA ARG A 330 1.92 -9.37 -17.85
C ARG A 330 3.16 -8.84 -18.59
N LEU A 331 3.85 -7.87 -18.02
CA LEU A 331 4.92 -7.12 -18.69
C LEU A 331 6.32 -7.69 -18.40
N VAL A 332 6.45 -8.50 -17.35
CA VAL A 332 7.74 -8.93 -16.81
C VAL A 332 7.80 -10.46 -16.75
N PRO A 333 8.93 -11.07 -17.16
CA PRO A 333 9.18 -12.51 -16.94
C PRO A 333 9.04 -12.91 -15.47
N ALA A 334 8.54 -14.11 -15.20
CA ALA A 334 8.24 -14.57 -13.85
C ALA A 334 9.47 -14.53 -12.93
N GLU A 335 10.66 -14.78 -13.48
CA GLU A 335 11.95 -14.80 -12.79
C GLU A 335 12.35 -13.40 -12.27
N LEU A 336 11.84 -12.34 -12.89
CA LEU A 336 12.11 -10.95 -12.52
C LEU A 336 10.97 -10.32 -11.72
N GLY A 337 9.91 -11.07 -11.38
CA GLY A 337 8.71 -10.55 -10.73
C GLY A 337 8.99 -9.80 -9.42
N ALA A 338 9.79 -10.38 -8.51
CA ALA A 338 10.15 -9.73 -7.25
C ALA A 338 10.96 -8.45 -7.45
N THR A 339 11.91 -8.47 -8.40
CA THR A 339 12.70 -7.29 -8.77
C THR A 339 11.82 -6.19 -9.37
N ALA A 340 10.86 -6.55 -10.22
CA ALA A 340 9.91 -5.61 -10.80
C ALA A 340 8.98 -5.00 -9.76
N GLN A 341 8.50 -5.78 -8.78
CA GLN A 341 7.70 -5.28 -7.67
C GLN A 341 8.49 -4.27 -6.82
N ALA A 342 9.75 -4.58 -6.49
CA ALA A 342 10.61 -3.68 -5.74
C ALA A 342 10.91 -2.38 -6.52
N LEU A 343 11.25 -2.50 -7.81
CA LEU A 343 11.49 -1.36 -8.68
C LEU A 343 10.22 -0.52 -8.88
N HIS A 344 9.05 -1.16 -9.02
CA HIS A 344 7.76 -0.49 -9.08
C HIS A 344 7.47 0.29 -7.81
N ALA A 345 7.57 -0.34 -6.63
CA ALA A 345 7.30 0.32 -5.36
C ALA A 345 8.20 1.55 -5.13
N ALA A 346 9.48 1.44 -5.49
CA ALA A 346 10.44 2.54 -5.33
C ALA A 346 10.29 3.64 -6.40
N ALA A 347 10.37 3.29 -7.69
CA ALA A 347 10.43 4.26 -8.79
C ALA A 347 9.07 4.75 -9.28
N GLY A 348 8.00 3.99 -9.05
CA GLY A 348 6.63 4.41 -9.30
C GLY A 348 6.08 5.16 -8.07
N PRO A 349 5.27 4.52 -7.21
CA PRO A 349 4.65 5.21 -6.08
C PRO A 349 5.63 5.95 -5.16
N GLY A 350 6.79 5.36 -4.82
CA GLY A 350 7.75 5.97 -3.89
C GLY A 350 8.29 7.32 -4.35
N LEU A 351 8.96 7.37 -5.51
CA LEU A 351 9.56 8.59 -6.06
C LEU A 351 8.52 9.67 -6.39
N PHE A 352 7.36 9.29 -6.94
CA PHE A 352 6.31 10.26 -7.25
C PHE A 352 5.63 10.81 -6.00
N THR A 353 5.41 9.98 -4.97
CA THR A 353 4.90 10.48 -3.67
C THR A 353 5.91 11.42 -3.04
N LEU A 354 7.21 11.12 -3.11
CA LEU A 354 8.28 12.01 -2.63
C LEU A 354 8.26 13.36 -3.35
N ALA A 355 8.27 13.35 -4.68
CA ALA A 355 8.28 14.57 -5.49
C ALA A 355 7.01 15.41 -5.25
N LEU A 356 5.84 14.78 -5.22
CA LEU A 356 4.56 15.46 -4.99
C LEU A 356 4.38 15.91 -3.54
N THR A 357 4.99 15.24 -2.56
CA THR A 357 5.02 15.71 -1.17
C THR A 357 5.87 16.97 -1.05
N ALA A 358 7.07 16.96 -1.65
CA ALA A 358 7.96 18.11 -1.65
C ALA A 358 7.32 19.34 -2.32
N SER A 359 6.61 19.14 -3.44
CA SER A 359 5.93 20.23 -4.14
C SER A 359 4.62 20.67 -3.47
N SER A 360 3.96 19.81 -2.69
CA SER A 360 2.70 20.15 -2.01
C SER A 360 2.85 21.27 -1.01
N GLY A 361 4.01 21.42 -0.34
CA GLY A 361 4.26 22.50 0.62
C GLY A 361 4.12 23.90 0.00
N PRO A 362 4.97 24.28 -0.97
CA PRO A 362 4.86 25.55 -1.66
C PRO A 362 3.50 25.76 -2.37
N LEU A 363 2.94 24.70 -2.96
CA LEU A 363 1.62 24.78 -3.60
C LEU A 363 0.51 25.09 -2.58
N TYR A 364 0.54 24.45 -1.42
CA TYR A 364 -0.40 24.72 -0.34
C TYR A 364 -0.20 26.11 0.27
N GLY A 365 1.05 26.54 0.47
CA GLY A 365 1.39 27.87 0.97
C GLY A 365 0.81 28.98 0.08
N ARG A 366 0.91 28.81 -1.25
CA ARG A 366 0.45 29.79 -2.23
C ARG A 366 -1.05 29.71 -2.54
N PHE A 367 -1.62 28.50 -2.63
CA PHE A 367 -2.96 28.29 -3.18
C PHE A 367 -3.96 27.68 -2.19
N GLY A 368 -3.55 27.36 -0.96
CA GLY A 368 -4.41 26.68 0.02
C GLY A 368 -4.97 25.38 -0.55
N GLY A 369 -6.30 25.23 -0.52
CA GLY A 369 -7.02 24.08 -1.11
C GLY A 369 -6.77 23.87 -2.62
N GLY A 370 -6.28 24.88 -3.34
CA GLY A 370 -5.88 24.76 -4.74
C GLY A 370 -4.78 23.71 -5.00
N VAL A 371 -4.03 23.30 -3.96
CA VAL A 371 -3.06 22.19 -4.05
C VAL A 371 -3.71 20.88 -4.54
N PHE A 372 -4.99 20.65 -4.23
CA PHE A 372 -5.71 19.46 -4.68
C PHE A 372 -5.94 19.48 -6.21
N LEU A 373 -6.03 20.65 -6.85
CA LEU A 373 -6.09 20.72 -8.32
C LEU A 373 -4.78 20.25 -8.97
N ALA A 374 -3.63 20.47 -8.33
CA ALA A 374 -2.36 19.91 -8.82
C ALA A 374 -2.35 18.37 -8.75
N MET A 375 -2.96 17.79 -7.71
CA MET A 375 -3.14 16.34 -7.59
C MET A 375 -4.12 15.81 -8.65
N ALA A 376 -5.18 16.55 -8.94
CA ALA A 376 -6.11 16.25 -10.03
C ALA A 376 -5.38 16.26 -11.39
N ALA A 377 -4.51 17.25 -11.64
CA ALA A 377 -3.67 17.32 -12.83
C ALA A 377 -2.70 16.13 -12.93
N ALA A 378 -2.10 15.68 -11.81
CA ALA A 378 -1.29 14.46 -11.79
C ALA A 378 -2.11 13.22 -12.23
N CYS A 379 -3.35 13.09 -11.77
CA CYS A 379 -4.25 12.03 -12.24
C CYS A 379 -4.62 12.14 -13.72
N ALA A 380 -4.81 13.36 -14.25
CA ALA A 380 -5.02 13.58 -15.68
C ALA A 380 -3.81 13.17 -16.52
N LEU A 381 -2.59 13.51 -16.07
CA LEU A 381 -1.34 13.05 -16.70
C LEU A 381 -1.20 11.52 -16.63
N ALA A 382 -1.64 10.90 -15.54
CA ALA A 382 -1.68 9.45 -15.44
C ALA A 382 -2.61 8.81 -16.48
N LEU A 383 -3.77 9.41 -16.75
CA LEU A 383 -4.67 8.95 -17.81
C LEU A 383 -4.00 9.00 -19.20
N LEU A 384 -3.18 10.02 -19.48
CA LEU A 384 -2.39 10.06 -20.72
C LEU A 384 -1.39 8.90 -20.80
N ALA A 385 -0.68 8.60 -19.70
CA ALA A 385 0.22 7.44 -19.66
C ALA A 385 -0.53 6.11 -19.83
N ILE A 386 -1.71 5.98 -19.24
CA ILE A 386 -2.57 4.79 -19.32
C ILE A 386 -3.12 4.59 -20.74
N THR A 387 -3.55 5.66 -21.41
CA THR A 387 -4.00 5.56 -22.81
C THR A 387 -2.86 5.16 -23.75
N ALA A 388 -1.65 5.67 -23.53
CA ALA A 388 -0.46 5.22 -24.26
C ALA A 388 -0.15 3.74 -24.00
N LEU A 389 -0.30 3.28 -22.76
CA LEU A 389 -0.13 1.87 -22.38
C LEU A 389 -1.18 0.97 -23.06
N ALA A 390 -2.44 1.40 -23.10
CA ALA A 390 -3.52 0.69 -23.76
C ALA A 390 -3.29 0.52 -25.26
N ARG A 391 -2.82 1.59 -25.95
CA ARG A 391 -2.50 1.57 -27.38
C ARG A 391 -1.31 0.65 -27.70
N GLY A 392 -0.28 0.64 -26.85
CA GLY A 392 0.86 -0.27 -27.00
C GLY A 392 0.54 -1.74 -26.71
N SER A 393 -0.61 -2.01 -26.11
CA SER A 393 -1.12 -3.36 -25.79
C SER A 393 -2.10 -3.89 -26.86
N GLY A 394 -2.27 -3.18 -27.98
CA GLY A 394 -3.08 -3.59 -29.14
C GLY A 394 -2.67 -4.95 -29.76
N PRO A 395 -3.56 -5.60 -30.53
CA PRO A 395 -3.70 -7.06 -30.55
C PRO A 395 -2.54 -7.79 -31.25
N ARG A 396 -1.52 -8.18 -30.49
CA ARG A 396 -0.60 -9.29 -30.87
C ARG A 396 -1.30 -10.65 -30.98
N ARG A 397 -2.59 -10.75 -30.64
CA ARG A 397 -3.42 -11.94 -30.91
C ARG A 397 -3.61 -12.20 -32.41
N ALA A 398 -3.66 -11.16 -33.25
CA ALA A 398 -3.83 -11.33 -34.69
C ALA A 398 -2.55 -11.80 -35.40
N GLU A 399 -1.39 -11.74 -34.74
CA GLU A 399 -0.11 -12.16 -35.29
C GLU A 399 0.24 -13.59 -34.86
N VAL A 400 -0.20 -14.01 -33.66
CA VAL A 400 -0.13 -15.42 -33.24
C VAL A 400 -1.13 -16.29 -34.01
N GLU A 401 -2.34 -15.78 -34.30
CA GLU A 401 -3.32 -16.48 -35.16
C GLU A 401 -2.91 -16.50 -36.64
N ARG A 402 -2.24 -15.45 -37.14
CA ARG A 402 -1.66 -15.46 -38.51
C ARG A 402 -0.44 -16.36 -38.62
N SER A 403 0.40 -16.43 -37.58
CA SER A 403 1.54 -17.36 -37.56
C SER A 403 1.06 -18.82 -37.46
N ALA A 404 0.04 -19.10 -36.63
CA ALA A 404 -0.61 -20.41 -36.58
C ALA A 404 -1.35 -20.79 -37.88
N GLY A 405 -1.94 -19.80 -38.57
CA GLY A 405 -2.53 -19.98 -39.90
C GLY A 405 -1.51 -20.21 -41.02
N SER A 406 -0.32 -19.60 -40.93
CA SER A 406 0.76 -19.78 -41.90
C SER A 406 1.54 -21.08 -41.73
N LEU A 407 1.46 -21.70 -40.55
CA LEU A 407 2.10 -22.99 -40.23
C LEU A 407 1.23 -24.23 -40.51
N GLY A 408 0.05 -24.07 -41.12
CA GLY A 408 -0.76 -25.21 -41.59
C GLY A 408 -1.24 -26.17 -40.50
N VAL A 409 -1.21 -25.78 -39.22
CA VAL A 409 -1.70 -26.64 -38.13
C VAL A 409 -3.21 -26.46 -38.02
N ARG A 410 -3.94 -27.29 -38.78
CA ARG A 410 -5.37 -27.51 -38.53
C ARG A 410 -5.51 -28.19 -37.18
N ILE A 411 -5.97 -27.46 -36.17
CA ILE A 411 -6.46 -28.07 -34.93
C ILE A 411 -7.76 -28.80 -35.28
N SER A 412 -7.65 -30.12 -35.46
CA SER A 412 -8.79 -31.01 -35.65
C SER A 412 -9.67 -30.97 -34.40
N ALA A 413 -10.94 -30.58 -34.58
CA ALA A 413 -11.97 -30.67 -33.57
C ALA A 413 -12.31 -32.16 -33.29
N ALA A 414 -11.55 -32.79 -32.40
CA ALA A 414 -11.87 -34.11 -31.85
C ALA A 414 -12.56 -33.92 -30.49
N GLY A 415 -13.88 -34.09 -30.46
CA GLY A 415 -14.66 -34.03 -29.23
C GLY A 415 -16.18 -34.05 -29.41
N ARG A 416 -16.71 -34.87 -30.34
CA ARG A 416 -18.14 -35.23 -30.35
C ARG A 416 -18.29 -36.63 -29.75
N PRO A 417 -19.21 -36.86 -28.79
CA PRO A 417 -19.43 -38.18 -28.22
C PRO A 417 -20.19 -39.09 -29.20
N PRO A 418 -20.03 -40.43 -29.12
CA PRO A 418 -20.58 -41.35 -30.10
C PRO A 418 -22.08 -41.60 -29.89
N ARG A 419 -22.84 -41.58 -30.99
CA ARG A 419 -24.23 -42.05 -31.07
C ARG A 419 -24.26 -43.57 -30.93
N THR A 420 -24.97 -44.07 -29.92
CA THR A 420 -25.28 -45.50 -29.75
C THR A 420 -26.32 -45.96 -30.78
N LYS A 421 -25.94 -46.90 -31.65
CA LYS A 421 -26.88 -47.70 -32.46
C LYS A 421 -27.23 -48.96 -31.66
N ARG A 422 -28.46 -49.07 -31.16
CA ARG A 422 -29.04 -50.34 -30.70
C ARG A 422 -29.49 -51.15 -31.92
N ARG A 423 -28.85 -52.30 -32.14
CA ARG A 423 -29.32 -53.35 -33.07
C ARG A 423 -30.33 -54.25 -32.35
N HIS A 424 -31.39 -54.58 -33.09
CA HIS A 424 -32.35 -55.63 -32.79
C HIS A 424 -31.67 -56.99 -32.53
N ALA A 425 -32.18 -57.73 -31.55
CA ALA A 425 -32.20 -59.19 -31.55
C ALA A 425 -33.67 -59.63 -31.42
N ARG A 426 -34.13 -60.43 -32.39
CA ARG A 426 -35.40 -61.17 -32.38
C ARG A 426 -35.22 -62.47 -31.59
N GLY A 427 -36.31 -62.95 -30.98
CA GLY A 427 -36.52 -64.37 -30.68
C GLY A 427 -37.15 -64.63 -29.32
N GLY A 428 -38.41 -65.08 -29.31
CA GLY A 428 -39.18 -65.50 -28.13
C GLY A 428 -40.57 -64.91 -28.12
#